data_AF-A0A2V6U4G4-F1
#
_entry.id   AF-A0A2V6U4G4-F1
#
_cell.length_a   1.000
_cell.length_b   1.000
_cell.length_c   1.000
_cell.angle_alpha   90.00
_cell.angle_beta   90.00
_cell.angle_gamma   90.00
#
_symmetry.space_group_name_H-M   'P 1'
#
loop_
_entity.id
_entity.type
_entity.pdbx_description
1 polymer ?
#
loop_
_entity_poly.entity_id
_entity_poly.type
_entity_poly.pdbx_seq_one_letter_code
_entity_poly.pdbx_strand_id
1 'polypeptide(L)'
;RIEVGQGTFVDARALPIALITLVEGGGAGLVAALVASAYRASLGGGGAPAGVVGLLATAGAATLALAWARRSGGVRSRHGFVLGAAVYVLTFASFLVLGARGFELFRRDWLPLLIVSVIGIGGFTRLFVDVVSAQAAEAARRDAAELRAVTLLARAAAHEINNALMVVAGGLAILARRLPAESEDAQWAERARDGVNKVKDIVMRMNMITQIEEVPGRGLLAPMLDIRRSSGAE
;
A
#
# COMPACT_ATOMS: atom_id res chain seq x y z
N ARG A 1 4.54 -11.08 31.35
CA ARG A 1 3.97 -11.73 32.56
C ARG A 1 4.14 -10.73 33.68
N ILE A 2 3.07 -10.28 34.33
CA ILE A 2 3.15 -9.46 35.54
C ILE A 2 2.68 -10.38 36.67
N GLU A 3 3.52 -10.61 37.66
CA GLU A 3 3.23 -11.48 38.80
C GLU A 3 2.66 -10.64 39.93
N VAL A 4 1.44 -10.98 40.35
CA VAL A 4 0.56 -10.07 41.07
C VAL A 4 0.13 -10.69 42.43
N GLY A 5 0.45 -11.96 42.70
CA GLY A 5 0.23 -12.64 43.99
C GLY A 5 -0.01 -14.16 43.83
N GLN A 6 0.10 -14.92 44.93
CA GLN A 6 0.15 -16.40 44.97
C GLN A 6 -0.75 -17.09 43.91
N GLY A 7 -0.12 -17.60 42.85
CA GLY A 7 -0.74 -18.46 41.84
C GLY A 7 -1.67 -17.79 40.82
N THR A 8 -1.81 -16.46 40.79
CA THR A 8 -2.75 -15.78 39.88
C THR A 8 -2.02 -14.83 38.91
N PHE A 9 -2.10 -15.13 37.61
CA PHE A 9 -1.43 -14.41 36.54
C PHE A 9 -2.44 -13.61 35.71
N VAL A 10 -2.16 -12.32 35.47
CA VAL A 10 -2.91 -11.51 34.50
C VAL A 10 -2.39 -11.82 33.09
N ASP A 11 -3.30 -12.24 32.20
CA ASP A 11 -2.92 -12.76 30.89
C ASP A 11 -2.69 -11.63 29.86
N ALA A 12 -1.42 -11.22 29.73
CA ALA A 12 -1.00 -10.21 28.77
C ALA A 12 -1.12 -10.65 27.29
N ARG A 13 -1.54 -11.90 27.02
CA ARG A 13 -1.63 -12.46 25.66
C ARG A 13 -2.83 -11.95 24.87
N ALA A 14 -3.79 -11.28 25.51
CA ALA A 14 -4.91 -10.64 24.84
C ALA A 14 -4.44 -9.54 23.85
N LEU A 15 -3.38 -8.79 24.18
CA LEU A 15 -2.85 -7.72 23.31
C LEU A 15 -2.29 -8.27 21.99
N PRO A 16 -1.33 -9.22 22.00
CA PRO A 16 -0.80 -9.79 20.76
C PRO A 16 -1.88 -10.47 19.91
N ILE A 17 -2.83 -11.18 20.53
CA ILE A 17 -3.94 -11.82 19.79
C ILE A 17 -4.80 -10.77 19.09
N ALA A 18 -5.18 -9.70 19.77
CA ALA A 18 -5.98 -8.63 19.19
C ALA A 18 -5.25 -7.97 18.00
N LEU A 19 -3.94 -7.71 18.15
CA LEU A 19 -3.13 -7.10 17.09
C LEU A 19 -2.91 -8.02 15.88
N ILE A 20 -2.57 -9.29 16.11
CA ILE A 20 -2.42 -10.29 15.03
C ILE A 20 -3.74 -10.42 14.27
N THR A 21 -4.86 -10.51 14.99
CA THR A 21 -6.18 -10.62 14.37
C THR A 21 -6.49 -9.40 13.51
N LEU A 22 -6.13 -8.20 13.97
CA LEU A 22 -6.42 -6.95 13.26
C LEU A 22 -5.55 -6.77 12.01
N VAL A 23 -4.29 -7.21 12.06
CA VAL A 23 -3.31 -7.06 10.97
C VAL A 23 -3.40 -8.22 9.97
N GLU A 24 -3.27 -9.45 10.45
CA GLU A 24 -3.19 -10.67 9.63
C GLU A 24 -4.57 -11.28 9.33
N GLY A 25 -5.57 -10.96 10.14
CA GLY A 25 -6.95 -11.39 9.95
C GLY A 25 -7.47 -12.42 10.97
N GLY A 26 -8.77 -12.70 10.85
CA GLY A 26 -9.52 -13.59 11.76
C GLY A 26 -8.93 -15.00 11.91
N GLY A 27 -8.42 -15.59 10.81
CA GLY A 27 -7.83 -16.93 10.84
C GLY A 27 -6.54 -17.00 11.67
N ALA A 28 -5.60 -16.08 11.44
CA ALA A 28 -4.36 -16.00 12.21
C ALA A 28 -4.65 -15.70 13.69
N GLY A 29 -5.61 -14.81 13.94
CA GLY A 29 -6.12 -14.51 15.28
C GLY A 29 -6.66 -15.73 16.02
N LEU A 30 -7.47 -16.55 15.32
CA LEU A 30 -8.02 -17.78 15.87
C LEU A 30 -6.94 -18.79 16.21
N VAL A 31 -5.96 -19.00 15.32
CA VAL A 31 -4.82 -19.91 15.58
C VAL A 31 -4.05 -19.44 16.82
N ALA A 32 -3.70 -18.15 16.89
CA ALA A 32 -3.00 -17.59 18.05
C ALA A 32 -3.80 -17.78 19.35
N ALA A 33 -5.12 -17.56 19.30
CA ALA A 33 -6.00 -17.74 20.46
C ALA A 33 -6.14 -19.20 20.88
N LEU A 34 -6.20 -20.14 19.93
CA LEU A 34 -6.25 -21.58 20.21
C LEU A 34 -4.95 -22.06 20.86
N VAL A 35 -3.80 -21.65 20.34
CA VAL A 35 -2.48 -21.98 20.91
C VAL A 35 -2.35 -21.39 22.32
N ALA A 36 -2.70 -20.12 22.50
CA ALA A 36 -2.66 -19.47 23.80
C ALA A 36 -3.61 -20.14 24.81
N SER A 37 -4.81 -20.54 24.36
CA SER A 37 -5.81 -21.24 25.17
C SER A 37 -5.37 -22.64 25.56
N ALA A 38 -4.81 -23.42 24.63
CA ALA A 38 -4.28 -24.76 24.90
C ALA A 38 -3.16 -24.71 25.95
N TYR A 39 -2.24 -23.75 25.81
CA TYR A 39 -1.21 -23.51 26.81
C TYR A 39 -1.79 -23.05 28.16
N ARG A 40 -2.85 -22.23 28.15
CA ARG A 40 -3.50 -21.78 29.39
C ARG A 40 -4.19 -22.94 30.10
N ALA A 41 -4.81 -23.85 29.35
CA ALA A 41 -5.45 -25.04 29.88
C ALA A 41 -4.41 -26.01 30.48
N SER A 42 -3.24 -26.18 29.85
CA SER A 42 -2.19 -27.06 30.38
C SER A 42 -1.54 -26.57 31.68
N LEU A 43 -1.55 -25.26 31.93
CA LEU A 43 -1.08 -24.68 33.20
C LEU A 43 -2.02 -24.92 34.39
N GLY A 44 -3.30 -25.22 34.14
CA GLY A 44 -4.29 -25.43 35.20
C GLY A 44 -4.57 -24.20 36.10
N GLY A 45 -5.27 -24.42 37.21
CA GLY A 45 -5.64 -23.40 38.20
C GLY A 45 -7.07 -22.87 38.09
N GLY A 46 -7.61 -22.33 39.19
CA GLY A 46 -9.02 -21.92 39.28
C GLY A 46 -9.45 -20.83 38.29
N GLY A 47 -8.51 -20.03 37.78
CA GLY A 47 -8.76 -19.00 36.75
C GLY A 47 -8.50 -19.46 35.31
N ALA A 48 -8.18 -20.74 35.07
CA ALA A 48 -7.92 -21.26 33.73
C ALA A 48 -9.13 -21.15 32.77
N PRO A 49 -10.37 -21.59 33.14
CA PRO A 49 -11.51 -21.50 32.24
C PRO A 49 -11.88 -20.04 31.89
N ALA A 50 -11.82 -19.13 32.87
CA ALA A 50 -12.07 -17.71 32.64
C ALA A 50 -11.03 -17.06 31.70
N GLY A 51 -9.78 -17.52 31.79
CA GLY A 51 -8.70 -17.09 30.88
C GLY A 51 -8.91 -17.58 29.45
N VAL A 52 -9.22 -18.87 29.27
CA VAL A 52 -9.49 -19.45 27.93
C VAL A 52 -10.66 -18.73 27.25
N VAL A 53 -11.77 -18.54 27.97
CA VAL A 53 -12.92 -17.80 27.45
C VAL A 53 -12.54 -16.36 27.10
N GLY A 54 -11.75 -15.68 27.95
CA GLY A 54 -11.28 -14.32 27.69
C GLY A 54 -10.40 -14.19 26.43
N LEU A 55 -9.52 -15.16 26.18
CA LEU A 55 -8.68 -15.20 24.98
C LEU A 55 -9.49 -15.42 23.71
N LEU A 56 -10.43 -16.38 23.73
CA LEU A 56 -11.32 -16.63 22.60
C LEU A 56 -12.26 -15.45 22.33
N ALA A 57 -12.82 -14.84 23.39
CA ALA A 57 -13.65 -13.65 23.27
C ALA A 57 -12.87 -12.45 22.71
N THR A 58 -11.60 -12.31 23.08
CA THR A 58 -10.71 -11.28 22.52
C THR A 58 -10.50 -11.48 21.02
N ALA A 59 -10.23 -12.71 20.58
CA ALA A 59 -10.10 -13.02 19.15
C ALA A 59 -11.41 -12.75 18.38
N GLY A 60 -12.55 -13.09 18.98
CA GLY A 60 -13.88 -12.78 18.44
C GLY A 60 -14.11 -11.28 18.31
N ALA A 61 -13.85 -10.50 19.36
CA ALA A 61 -13.98 -9.05 19.35
C ALA A 61 -13.06 -8.39 18.32
N ALA A 62 -11.82 -8.86 18.20
CA ALA A 62 -10.88 -8.36 17.20
C ALA A 62 -11.33 -8.71 15.77
N THR A 63 -11.90 -9.90 15.55
CA THR A 63 -12.47 -10.31 14.26
C THR A 63 -13.67 -9.44 13.88
N LEU A 64 -14.55 -9.14 14.84
CA LEU A 64 -15.68 -8.22 14.63
C LEU A 64 -15.21 -6.80 14.33
N ALA A 65 -14.19 -6.31 15.06
CA ALA A 65 -13.59 -5.00 14.81
C ALA A 65 -12.96 -4.94 13.40
N LEU A 66 -12.31 -6.01 12.95
CA LEU A 66 -11.78 -6.11 11.59
C LEU A 66 -12.90 -6.16 10.55
N ALA A 67 -13.98 -6.91 10.78
CA ALA A 67 -15.12 -6.94 9.88
C ALA A 67 -15.79 -5.55 9.78
N TRP A 68 -15.91 -4.84 10.89
CA TRP A 68 -16.39 -3.46 10.94
C TRP A 68 -15.45 -2.49 10.19
N ALA A 69 -14.14 -2.65 10.35
CA ALA A 69 -13.13 -1.87 9.62
C ALA A 69 -13.22 -2.11 8.11
N ARG A 70 -13.32 -3.36 7.67
CA ARG A 70 -13.47 -3.72 6.24
C ARG A 70 -14.73 -3.09 5.64
N ARG A 71 -15.86 -3.12 6.34
CA ARG A 71 -17.10 -2.44 5.91
C ARG A 71 -16.97 -0.91 5.87
N SER A 72 -16.09 -0.35 6.69
CA SER A 72 -15.83 1.10 6.76
C SER A 72 -14.77 1.59 5.78
N GLY A 73 -14.29 0.74 4.86
CA GLY A 73 -13.25 1.10 3.89
C GLY A 73 -11.81 0.96 4.40
N GLY A 74 -11.59 0.23 5.50
CA GLY A 74 -10.26 -0.10 6.02
C GLY A 74 -10.07 0.16 7.52
N VAL A 75 -8.94 -0.32 8.04
CA VAL A 75 -8.56 -0.09 9.45
C VAL A 75 -8.18 1.38 9.64
N ARG A 76 -8.74 1.98 10.71
CA ARG A 76 -8.47 3.37 11.15
C ARG A 76 -8.22 3.37 12.64
N SER A 77 -7.57 4.41 13.17
CA SER A 77 -7.24 4.53 14.59
C SER A 77 -8.44 4.34 15.52
N ARG A 78 -9.65 4.81 15.12
CA ARG A 78 -10.89 4.59 15.89
C ARG A 78 -11.20 3.11 16.16
N HIS A 79 -10.91 2.23 15.20
CA HIS A 79 -11.16 0.80 15.34
C HIS A 79 -10.23 0.17 16.37
N GLY A 80 -8.96 0.62 16.39
CA GLY A 80 -7.99 0.21 17.40
C GLY A 80 -8.37 0.66 18.81
N PHE A 81 -8.82 1.91 19.00
CA PHE A 81 -9.25 2.39 20.32
C PHE A 81 -10.53 1.70 20.81
N VAL A 82 -11.51 1.49 19.94
CA VAL A 82 -12.73 0.73 20.28
C VAL A 82 -12.39 -0.72 20.63
N LEU A 83 -11.50 -1.36 19.86
CA LEU A 83 -11.03 -2.70 20.17
C LEU A 83 -10.28 -2.75 21.51
N GLY A 84 -9.40 -1.78 21.77
CA GLY A 84 -8.69 -1.67 23.05
C GLY A 84 -9.63 -1.54 24.24
N ALA A 85 -10.68 -0.74 24.12
CA ALA A 85 -11.73 -0.62 25.13
C ALA A 85 -12.53 -1.93 25.30
N ALA A 86 -12.86 -2.61 24.20
CA ALA A 86 -13.56 -3.89 24.24
C ALA A 86 -12.72 -4.98 24.91
N VAL A 87 -11.41 -5.05 24.60
CA VAL A 87 -10.46 -5.98 25.24
C VAL A 87 -10.32 -5.69 26.73
N TYR A 88 -10.30 -4.42 27.13
CA TYR A 88 -10.31 -4.03 28.54
C TYR A 88 -11.58 -4.54 29.25
N VAL A 89 -12.76 -4.32 28.67
CA VAL A 89 -14.04 -4.78 29.23
C VAL A 89 -14.10 -6.30 29.32
N LEU A 90 -13.64 -7.02 28.29
CA LEU A 90 -13.56 -8.49 28.30
C LEU A 90 -12.62 -8.99 29.40
N THR A 91 -11.46 -8.35 29.55
CA THR A 91 -10.49 -8.67 30.61
C THR A 91 -11.09 -8.42 32.00
N PHE A 92 -11.84 -7.31 32.16
CA PHE A 92 -12.57 -7.01 33.39
C PHE A 92 -13.64 -8.05 33.70
N ALA A 93 -14.45 -8.43 32.70
CA ALA A 93 -15.48 -9.46 32.86
C ALA A 93 -14.87 -10.79 33.31
N SER A 94 -13.70 -11.17 32.80
CA SER A 94 -12.96 -12.35 33.25
C SER A 94 -12.57 -12.27 34.74
N PHE A 95 -12.26 -11.09 35.29
CA PHE A 95 -11.99 -10.94 36.72
C PHE A 95 -13.24 -11.07 37.58
N LEU A 96 -14.41 -10.62 37.11
CA LEU A 96 -15.67 -10.77 37.86
C LEU A 96 -16.04 -12.24 38.08
N VAL A 97 -15.69 -13.13 37.13
CA VAL A 97 -15.87 -14.59 37.27
C VAL A 97 -15.07 -15.16 38.45
N LEU A 98 -13.98 -14.52 38.87
CA LEU A 98 -13.15 -14.94 40.01
C LEU A 98 -13.69 -14.43 41.38
N GLY A 99 -14.83 -13.73 41.39
CA GLY A 99 -15.48 -13.25 42.61
C GLY A 99 -14.64 -12.23 43.40
N ALA A 100 -14.71 -12.31 44.73
CA ALA A 100 -14.05 -11.33 45.63
C ALA A 100 -12.53 -11.20 45.40
N ARG A 101 -11.84 -12.30 45.05
CA ARG A 101 -10.41 -12.27 44.72
C ARG A 101 -10.13 -11.55 43.40
N GLY A 102 -10.98 -11.72 42.40
CA GLY A 102 -10.86 -11.02 41.12
C GLY A 102 -11.07 -9.51 41.24
N PHE A 103 -12.00 -9.10 42.12
CA PHE A 103 -12.25 -7.68 42.38
C PHE A 103 -11.06 -6.99 43.07
N GLU A 104 -10.35 -7.68 43.97
CA GLU A 104 -9.16 -7.14 44.63
C GLU A 104 -8.00 -6.93 43.65
N LEU A 105 -7.78 -7.91 42.75
CA LEU A 105 -6.80 -7.80 41.66
C LEU A 105 -7.13 -6.63 40.73
N PHE A 106 -8.42 -6.49 40.36
CA PHE A 106 -8.87 -5.37 39.54
C PHE A 106 -8.62 -4.03 40.23
N ARG A 107 -8.95 -3.88 41.51
CA ARG A 107 -8.79 -2.61 42.22
C ARG A 107 -7.33 -2.13 42.23
N ARG A 108 -6.37 -3.05 42.26
CA ARG A 108 -4.94 -2.73 42.14
C ARG A 108 -4.52 -2.42 40.70
N ASP A 109 -4.98 -3.19 39.72
CA ASP A 109 -4.39 -3.21 38.37
C ASP A 109 -5.25 -2.57 37.26
N TRP A 110 -6.42 -2.00 37.59
CA TRP A 110 -7.37 -1.48 36.59
C TRP A 110 -6.77 -0.37 35.71
N LEU A 111 -5.97 0.54 36.29
CA LEU A 111 -5.40 1.68 35.58
C LEU A 111 -4.26 1.24 34.64
N PRO A 112 -3.26 0.46 35.09
CA PRO A 112 -2.28 -0.13 34.18
C PRO A 112 -2.90 -0.93 33.04
N LEU A 113 -3.94 -1.73 33.32
CA LEU A 113 -4.61 -2.54 32.29
C LEU A 113 -5.37 -1.68 31.28
N LEU A 114 -6.07 -0.63 31.74
CA LEU A 114 -6.73 0.31 30.84
C LEU A 114 -5.73 0.97 29.90
N ILE A 115 -4.62 1.48 30.45
CA ILE A 115 -3.58 2.14 29.66
C ILE A 115 -2.99 1.16 28.65
N VAL A 116 -2.54 -0.02 29.09
CA VAL A 116 -1.92 -1.00 28.18
C VAL A 116 -2.89 -1.49 27.11
N SER A 117 -4.15 -1.77 27.45
CA SER A 117 -5.14 -2.24 26.48
C SER A 117 -5.53 -1.15 25.48
N VAL A 118 -5.92 0.03 25.95
CA VAL A 118 -6.45 1.10 25.09
C VAL A 118 -5.33 1.80 24.33
N ILE A 119 -4.26 2.21 25.02
CA ILE A 119 -3.13 2.90 24.39
C ILE A 119 -2.27 1.91 23.61
N GLY A 120 -2.09 0.69 24.10
CA GLY A 120 -1.32 -0.32 23.36
C GLY A 120 -1.98 -0.70 22.04
N ILE A 121 -3.26 -1.11 22.06
CA ILE A 121 -3.95 -1.51 20.82
C ILE A 121 -4.25 -0.28 19.94
N GLY A 122 -4.78 0.80 20.52
CA GLY A 122 -5.12 2.01 19.77
C GLY A 122 -3.90 2.73 19.20
N GLY A 123 -2.85 2.87 20.00
CA GLY A 123 -1.57 3.47 19.61
C GLY A 123 -0.84 2.64 18.55
N PHE A 124 -0.75 1.32 18.74
CA PHE A 124 -0.18 0.45 17.70
C PHE A 124 -0.96 0.56 16.39
N THR A 125 -2.30 0.48 16.45
CA THR A 125 -3.14 0.59 15.25
C THR A 125 -2.93 1.94 14.55
N ARG A 126 -2.81 3.03 15.31
CA ARG A 126 -2.51 4.35 14.76
C ARG A 126 -1.16 4.36 14.04
N LEU A 127 -0.09 3.92 14.70
CA LEU A 127 1.24 3.87 14.11
C LEU A 127 1.28 2.99 12.85
N PHE A 128 0.61 1.85 12.90
CA PHE A 128 0.52 0.94 11.75
C PHE A 128 -0.18 1.61 10.56
N VAL A 129 -1.34 2.25 10.79
CA VAL A 129 -2.05 3.00 9.75
C VAL A 129 -1.19 4.14 9.21
N ASP A 130 -0.50 4.87 10.08
CA ASP A 130 0.39 5.97 9.69
C ASP A 130 1.52 5.43 8.80
N VAL A 131 2.19 4.33 9.18
CA VAL A 131 3.25 3.69 8.38
C VAL A 131 2.75 3.21 7.03
N VAL A 132 1.61 2.51 6.99
CA VAL A 132 1.03 2.02 5.73
C VAL A 132 0.66 3.19 4.82
N SER A 133 0.07 4.25 5.38
CA SER A 133 -0.28 5.44 4.60
C SER A 133 0.96 6.16 4.06
N ALA A 134 2.04 6.23 4.85
CA ALA A 134 3.31 6.82 4.43
C ALA A 134 3.96 6.02 3.31
N GLN A 135 3.97 4.69 3.40
CA GLN A 135 4.50 3.82 2.34
C GLN A 135 3.71 3.95 1.04
N ALA A 136 2.38 3.97 1.11
CA ALA A 136 1.54 4.16 -0.07
C ALA A 136 1.77 5.54 -0.73
N ALA A 137 1.92 6.59 0.08
CA ALA A 137 2.23 7.93 -0.43
C ALA A 137 3.62 8.02 -1.06
N GLU A 138 4.61 7.34 -0.49
CA GLU A 138 5.98 7.30 -1.02
C GLU A 138 6.05 6.52 -2.35
N ALA A 139 5.36 5.39 -2.46
CA ALA A 139 5.24 4.65 -3.72
C ALA A 139 4.64 5.52 -4.84
N ALA A 140 3.51 6.17 -4.56
CA ALA A 140 2.87 7.07 -5.53
C ALA A 140 3.78 8.26 -5.93
N ARG A 141 4.61 8.76 -5.01
CA ARG A 141 5.60 9.81 -5.32
C ARG A 141 6.72 9.32 -6.22
N ARG A 142 7.19 8.09 -6.02
CA ARG A 142 8.23 7.47 -6.85
C ARG A 142 7.73 7.26 -8.28
N ASP A 143 6.54 6.70 -8.44
CA ASP A 143 5.93 6.49 -9.76
C ASP A 143 5.76 7.83 -10.49
N ALA A 144 5.30 8.87 -9.78
CA ALA A 144 5.17 10.21 -10.36
C ALA A 144 6.52 10.84 -10.72
N ALA A 145 7.58 10.58 -9.95
CA ALA A 145 8.92 11.07 -10.24
C ALA A 145 9.54 10.35 -11.45
N GLU A 146 9.33 9.04 -11.58
CA GLU A 146 9.78 8.24 -12.71
C GLU A 146 9.13 8.73 -14.01
N LEU A 147 7.81 8.90 -14.02
CA LEU A 147 7.08 9.43 -15.19
C LEU A 147 7.59 10.82 -15.58
N ARG A 148 7.81 11.72 -14.61
CA ARG A 148 8.36 13.06 -14.86
C ARG A 148 9.77 12.98 -15.46
N ALA A 149 10.61 12.08 -14.98
CA ALA A 149 11.96 11.89 -15.51
C ALA A 149 11.92 11.39 -16.97
N VAL A 150 11.04 10.44 -17.30
CA VAL A 150 10.83 9.96 -18.67
C VAL A 150 10.34 11.08 -19.58
N THR A 151 9.37 11.89 -19.13
CA THR A 151 8.88 13.04 -19.91
C THR A 151 9.98 14.09 -20.15
N LEU A 152 10.79 14.40 -19.13
CA LEU A 152 11.90 15.34 -19.26
C LEU A 152 12.97 14.80 -20.23
N LEU A 153 13.31 13.53 -20.13
CA LEU A 153 14.27 12.87 -21.03
C LEU A 153 13.74 12.84 -22.46
N ALA A 154 12.47 12.47 -22.67
CA ALA A 154 11.85 12.46 -24.00
C ALA A 154 11.84 13.86 -24.63
N ARG A 155 11.53 14.89 -23.84
CA ARG A 155 11.57 16.29 -24.29
C ARG A 155 12.99 16.74 -24.67
N ALA A 156 13.98 16.38 -23.85
CA ALA A 156 15.39 16.70 -24.13
C ALA A 156 15.88 15.97 -25.40
N ALA A 157 15.64 14.66 -25.50
CA ALA A 157 16.00 13.85 -26.66
C ALA A 157 15.32 14.35 -27.94
N ALA A 158 14.04 14.72 -27.88
CA ALA A 158 13.32 15.28 -29.02
C ALA A 158 13.96 16.61 -29.50
N HIS A 159 14.39 17.46 -28.56
CA HIS A 159 15.09 18.69 -28.89
C HIS A 159 16.44 18.41 -29.58
N GLU A 160 17.24 17.50 -29.03
CA GLU A 160 18.54 17.13 -29.60
C GLU A 160 18.43 16.47 -30.98
N ILE A 161 17.46 15.55 -31.16
CA ILE A 161 17.19 14.91 -32.45
C ILE A 161 16.76 15.96 -33.48
N ASN A 162 15.85 16.85 -33.12
CA ASN A 162 15.40 17.90 -34.04
C ASN A 162 16.56 18.82 -34.44
N ASN A 163 17.45 19.16 -33.50
CA ASN A 163 18.65 19.94 -33.79
C ASN A 163 19.56 19.22 -34.82
N ALA A 164 19.83 17.93 -34.63
CA ALA A 164 20.63 17.14 -35.57
C ALA A 164 19.97 17.02 -36.96
N LEU A 165 18.66 16.77 -37.02
CA LEU A 165 17.91 16.67 -38.27
C LEU A 165 17.90 17.98 -39.06
N MET A 166 17.82 19.13 -38.38
CA MET A 166 17.88 20.43 -39.05
C MET A 166 19.23 20.67 -39.75
N VAL A 167 20.34 20.19 -39.18
CA VAL A 167 21.68 20.26 -39.80
C VAL A 167 21.72 19.38 -41.05
N VAL A 168 21.25 18.12 -40.96
CA VAL A 168 21.22 17.19 -42.10
C VAL A 168 20.31 17.70 -43.22
N ALA A 169 19.12 18.17 -42.89
CA ALA A 169 18.17 18.75 -43.85
C ALA A 169 18.77 19.98 -44.56
N GLY A 170 19.45 20.85 -43.81
CA GLY A 170 20.15 22.01 -44.36
C GLY A 170 21.25 21.62 -45.35
N GLY A 171 22.08 20.62 -45.00
CA GLY A 171 23.13 20.10 -45.88
C GLY A 171 22.57 19.50 -47.17
N LEU A 172 21.51 18.67 -47.06
CA LEU A 172 20.83 18.09 -48.22
C LEU A 172 20.20 19.17 -49.12
N ALA A 173 19.63 20.23 -48.55
CA ALA A 173 19.07 21.33 -49.31
C ALA A 173 20.14 22.12 -50.10
N ILE A 174 21.34 22.28 -49.54
CA ILE A 174 22.47 22.91 -50.25
C ILE A 174 23.00 21.98 -51.35
N LEU A 175 23.11 20.68 -51.08
CA LEU A 175 23.58 19.68 -52.06
C LEU A 175 22.63 19.60 -53.26
N ALA A 176 21.32 19.51 -53.01
CA ALA A 176 20.29 19.48 -54.05
C ALA A 176 20.35 20.71 -54.97
N ARG A 177 20.66 21.90 -54.42
CA ARG A 177 20.82 23.14 -55.21
C ARG A 177 22.07 23.18 -56.09
N ARG A 178 23.10 22.38 -55.78
CA ARG A 178 24.37 22.35 -56.54
C ARG A 178 24.41 21.28 -57.61
N LEU A 179 23.51 20.30 -57.56
CA LEU A 179 23.41 19.22 -58.53
C LEU A 179 22.54 19.64 -59.72
N PRO A 180 22.80 19.12 -60.94
CA PRO A 180 21.94 19.36 -62.10
C PRO A 180 20.51 18.88 -61.83
N ALA A 181 19.50 19.69 -62.18
CA ALA A 181 18.10 19.47 -61.79
C ALA A 181 17.48 18.15 -62.29
N GLU A 182 18.07 17.49 -63.29
CA GLU A 182 17.61 16.20 -63.84
C GLU A 182 18.56 15.03 -63.55
N SER A 183 19.58 15.20 -62.70
CA SER A 183 20.47 14.09 -62.34
C SER A 183 19.83 13.14 -61.32
N GLU A 184 20.18 11.85 -61.40
CA GLU A 184 19.78 10.87 -60.37
C GLU A 184 20.21 11.32 -58.96
N ASP A 185 21.41 11.90 -58.83
CA ASP A 185 21.93 12.39 -57.55
C ASP A 185 21.06 13.48 -56.91
N ALA A 186 20.48 14.38 -57.72
CA ALA A 186 19.56 15.41 -57.24
C ALA A 186 18.25 14.80 -56.71
N GLN A 187 17.74 13.76 -57.39
CA GLN A 187 16.56 13.01 -56.91
C GLN A 187 16.83 12.24 -55.62
N TRP A 188 18.03 11.65 -55.47
CA TRP A 188 18.44 10.99 -54.22
C TRP A 188 18.54 11.98 -53.06
N ALA A 189 19.06 13.19 -53.30
CA ALA A 189 19.15 14.24 -52.29
C ALA A 189 17.77 14.73 -51.81
N GLU A 190 16.81 14.95 -52.72
CA GLU A 190 15.42 15.29 -52.33
C GLU A 190 14.73 14.13 -51.59
N ARG A 191 14.87 12.88 -52.04
CA ARG A 191 14.33 11.71 -51.33
C ARG A 191 14.89 11.58 -49.91
N ALA A 192 16.18 11.83 -49.72
CA ALA A 192 16.79 11.84 -48.39
C ALA A 192 16.22 12.96 -47.51
N ARG A 193 15.96 14.13 -48.08
CA ARG A 193 15.40 15.28 -47.37
C ARG A 193 13.96 15.03 -46.93
N ASP A 194 13.15 14.40 -47.79
CA ASP A 194 11.80 13.95 -47.44
C ASP A 194 11.83 12.94 -46.28
N GLY A 195 12.81 12.03 -46.30
CA GLY A 195 13.05 11.10 -45.18
C GLY A 195 13.32 11.84 -43.86
N VAL A 196 14.21 12.83 -43.88
CA VAL A 196 14.54 13.66 -42.70
C VAL A 196 13.31 14.42 -42.18
N ASN A 197 12.50 15.01 -43.06
CA ASN A 197 11.26 15.69 -42.68
C ASN A 197 10.25 14.72 -42.04
N LYS A 198 10.13 13.51 -42.58
CA LYS A 198 9.24 12.48 -42.04
C LYS A 198 9.65 12.04 -40.62
N VAL A 199 10.95 11.91 -40.36
CA VAL A 199 11.48 11.62 -39.01
C VAL A 199 11.22 12.81 -38.07
N LYS A 200 11.43 14.04 -38.53
CA LYS A 200 11.13 15.26 -37.77
C LYS A 200 9.66 15.30 -37.32
N ASP A 201 8.72 14.96 -38.19
CA ASP A 201 7.30 14.89 -37.85
C ASP A 201 6.99 13.80 -36.81
N ILE A 202 7.67 12.64 -36.88
CA ILE A 202 7.55 11.59 -35.85
C ILE A 202 8.03 12.12 -34.50
N VAL A 203 9.19 12.78 -34.46
CA VAL A 203 9.79 13.31 -33.22
C VAL A 203 8.95 14.45 -32.63
N MET A 204 8.40 15.33 -33.47
CA MET A 204 7.48 16.40 -33.03
C MET A 204 6.20 15.83 -32.40
N ARG A 205 5.63 14.76 -32.97
CA ARG A 205 4.51 14.05 -32.35
C ARG A 205 4.88 13.47 -31.00
N MET A 206 6.09 12.89 -30.87
CA MET A 206 6.60 12.34 -29.62
C MET A 206 6.69 13.39 -28.49
N ASN A 207 7.00 14.64 -28.83
CA ASN A 207 7.09 15.78 -27.89
C ASN A 207 5.71 16.30 -27.41
N MET A 208 4.63 16.00 -28.15
CA MET A 208 3.26 16.41 -27.83
C MET A 208 2.49 15.36 -27.01
N ILE A 209 3.10 14.22 -26.69
CA ILE A 209 2.46 13.17 -25.88
C ILE A 209 2.44 13.61 -24.42
N THR A 210 1.32 14.24 -24.03
CA THR A 210 1.02 14.63 -22.65
C THR A 210 0.16 13.61 -21.91
N GLN A 211 -0.42 12.63 -22.61
CA GLN A 211 -1.25 11.59 -22.01
C GLN A 211 -1.10 10.27 -22.78
N ILE A 212 -0.82 9.18 -22.07
CA ILE A 212 -0.75 7.83 -22.65
C ILE A 212 -2.15 7.23 -22.60
N GLU A 213 -2.80 7.08 -23.75
CA GLU A 213 -4.04 6.30 -23.86
C GLU A 213 -3.71 4.87 -24.30
N GLU A 214 -3.93 3.91 -23.41
CA GLU A 214 -3.88 2.48 -23.75
C GLU A 214 -5.17 2.08 -24.49
N VAL A 215 -5.03 1.49 -25.67
CA VAL A 215 -6.17 0.89 -26.36
C VAL A 215 -6.47 -0.46 -25.70
N PRO A 216 -7.71 -0.71 -25.21
CA PRO A 216 -8.05 -1.99 -24.63
C PRO A 216 -7.84 -3.09 -25.67
N GLY A 217 -6.91 -4.01 -25.39
CA GLY A 217 -6.62 -5.15 -26.25
C GLY A 217 -7.88 -6.01 -26.42
N ARG A 218 -8.40 -6.10 -27.65
CA ARG A 218 -9.36 -7.15 -28.01
C ARG A 218 -8.59 -8.47 -28.18
N GLY A 219 -8.53 -9.25 -27.09
CA GLY A 219 -8.02 -10.64 -27.10
C GLY A 219 -6.61 -10.83 -26.50
N LEU A 220 -6.05 -12.03 -26.70
CA LEU A 220 -4.79 -12.57 -26.14
C LEU A 220 -3.49 -11.83 -26.51
N LEU A 221 -3.57 -10.63 -27.10
CA LEU A 221 -2.40 -9.83 -27.45
C LEU A 221 -2.13 -8.79 -26.35
N ALA A 222 -0.85 -8.64 -26.02
CA ALA A 222 -0.38 -7.66 -25.05
C ALA A 222 -0.88 -6.25 -25.41
N PRO A 223 -1.23 -5.41 -24.42
CA PRO A 223 -1.67 -4.04 -24.66
C PRO A 223 -0.59 -3.28 -25.46
N MET A 224 -1.00 -2.67 -26.56
CA MET A 224 -0.11 -1.96 -27.49
C MET A 224 -0.38 -0.46 -27.41
N LEU A 225 0.68 0.32 -27.25
CA LEU A 225 0.67 1.77 -27.09
C LEU A 225 0.27 2.47 -28.41
N ASP A 226 -0.81 3.25 -28.42
CA ASP A 226 -1.23 4.01 -29.62
C ASP A 226 -0.72 5.46 -29.55
N ILE A 227 0.36 5.70 -30.28
CA ILE A 227 1.06 6.99 -30.35
C ILE A 227 0.23 8.06 -31.10
N ARG A 228 -0.68 7.67 -32.01
CA ARG A 228 -1.50 8.64 -32.75
C ARG A 228 -2.56 9.24 -31.85
N ARG A 229 -3.32 8.40 -31.15
CA ARG A 229 -4.39 8.84 -30.25
C ARG A 229 -3.87 9.67 -29.07
N SER A 230 -2.73 9.25 -28.52
CA SER A 230 -2.05 9.92 -27.41
C SER A 230 -1.50 11.32 -27.74
N SER A 231 -1.52 11.73 -29.03
CA SER A 231 -0.98 13.02 -29.50
C SER A 231 -2.05 14.07 -29.87
N GLY A 232 -3.35 13.75 -29.73
CA GLY A 232 -4.45 14.71 -29.89
C GLY A 232 -4.70 15.24 -31.31
N ALA A 233 -4.09 14.65 -32.34
CA ALA A 233 -4.38 15.00 -33.73
C ALA A 233 -5.48 14.09 -34.28
N GLU A 234 -6.71 14.61 -34.36
CA GLU A 234 -7.74 14.12 -35.29
C GLU A 234 -7.39 14.51 -36.73
#